data_AF-X0ZN37-F1
#
_entry.id   AF-X0ZN37-F1
#
_cell.length_a   1.000
_cell.length_b   1.000
_cell.length_c   1.000
_cell.angle_alpha   90.00
_cell.angle_beta   90.00
_cell.angle_gamma   90.00
#
_symmetry.space_group_name_H-M   'P 1'
#
loop_
_entity.id
_entity.type
_entity.pdbx_description
1 polymer ?
#
loop_
_entity_poly.entity_id
_entity_poly.type
_entity_poly.pdbx_seq_one_letter_code
_entity_poly.pdbx_strand_id
1 'polypeptide(L)'
;MKPLILVVEDNLDLLYNLNLLLESNNYKPLNTEIYDKIITVGYDDAVATARKLARLEGIFVGISAGACAWAAIYEASKDFEKGENLVALLPDGEEKYLSTDLFQI
;
A
#
# COMPACT_ATOMS: atom_id res chain seq x y z
N MET A 1 -8.31 13.95 -18.47
CA MET A 1 -7.83 14.20 -17.08
C MET A 1 -6.72 13.20 -16.81
N LYS A 2 -5.56 13.62 -16.29
CA LYS A 2 -4.46 12.69 -15.91
C LYS A 2 -4.80 12.09 -14.54
N PRO A 3 -4.70 10.76 -14.33
CA PRO A 3 -4.87 10.19 -13.00
C PRO A 3 -3.72 10.60 -12.08
N LEU A 4 -4.01 10.75 -10.78
CA LEU A 4 -2.99 10.84 -9.74
C LEU A 4 -2.46 9.43 -9.46
N ILE A 5 -1.17 9.21 -9.63
CA ILE A 5 -0.52 7.91 -9.41
C ILE A 5 0.30 7.98 -8.12
N LEU A 6 -0.04 7.10 -7.18
CA LEU A 6 0.57 7.02 -5.86
C LEU A 6 1.32 5.70 -5.71
N VAL A 7 2.57 5.78 -5.27
CA VAL A 7 3.34 4.61 -4.86
C VAL A 7 3.20 4.45 -3.36
N VAL A 8 2.87 3.24 -2.91
CA VAL A 8 2.76 2.92 -1.50
C VAL A 8 3.95 2.07 -1.12
N GLU A 9 4.64 2.48 -0.06
CA GLU A 9 5.79 1.78 0.49
C GLU A 9 5.48 1.43 1.94
N ASP A 10 5.68 0.17 2.31
CA ASP A 10 5.67 -0.23 3.71
C ASP A 10 7.02 0.10 4.33
N ASN A 11 7.03 0.69 5.52
CA ASN A 11 8.27 0.96 6.27
C ASN A 11 8.79 -0.32 6.95
N LEU A 12 8.84 -1.41 6.19
CA LEU A 12 9.50 -2.65 6.58
C LEU A 12 10.99 -2.45 6.28
N ASP A 13 11.85 -2.67 7.28
CA ASP A 13 13.32 -2.70 7.18
C ASP A 13 13.83 -3.85 6.29
N LEU A 14 13.29 -3.97 5.08
CA LEU A 14 13.65 -4.96 4.09
C LEU A 14 14.54 -4.30 3.03
N LEU A 15 15.45 -5.13 2.51
CA LEU A 15 16.54 -4.83 1.58
C LEU A 15 16.16 -4.14 0.25
N TYR A 16 14.89 -3.74 0.07
CA TYR A 16 14.32 -3.18 -1.16
C TYR A 16 13.46 -1.92 -0.91
N ASN A 17 13.89 -1.06 0.02
CA ASN A 17 13.30 0.25 0.19
C ASN A 17 13.45 1.08 -1.11
N LEU A 18 12.39 1.77 -1.54
CA LEU A 18 12.37 2.57 -2.75
C LEU A 18 13.43 3.68 -2.71
N ASN A 19 13.70 4.24 -1.53
CA ASN A 19 14.78 5.21 -1.37
C ASN A 19 16.15 4.62 -1.74
N LEU A 20 16.42 3.35 -1.39
CA LEU A 20 17.67 2.68 -1.79
C LEU A 20 17.73 2.45 -3.30
N LEU A 21 16.60 2.15 -3.94
CA LEU A 21 16.54 1.99 -5.40
C LEU A 21 16.77 3.32 -6.11
N LEU A 22 16.16 4.40 -5.61
CA LEU A 22 16.35 5.78 -6.09
C LEU A 22 17.79 6.24 -5.92
N GLU A 23 18.39 6.01 -4.75
CA GLU A 23 19.80 6.34 -4.47
C GLU A 23 20.76 5.56 -5.37
N SER A 24 20.46 4.29 -5.64
CA SER A 24 21.33 3.43 -6.44
C SER A 24 21.32 3.76 -7.94
N ASN A 25 20.27 4.41 -8.45
CA ASN A 25 20.03 4.65 -9.89
C ASN A 25 20.19 3.40 -10.79
N ASN A 26 20.14 2.19 -10.22
CA ASN A 26 20.53 0.96 -10.92
C ASN A 26 19.36 0.02 -11.23
N TYR A 27 18.15 0.33 -10.75
CA TYR A 27 16.95 -0.47 -11.05
C TYR A 27 16.26 0.02 -12.32
N LYS A 28 16.70 -0.51 -13.47
CA LYS A 28 16.25 -0.10 -14.81
C LYS A 28 14.73 -0.08 -15.06
N PRO A 29 13.90 -0.95 -14.44
CA PRO A 29 12.46 -0.89 -14.66
C PRO A 29 11.74 0.29 -13.98
N LEU A 30 12.34 0.93 -12.96
CA LEU A 30 11.71 2.06 -12.26
C LEU A 30 11.79 3.31 -13.12
N ASN A 31 10.64 3.93 -13.37
CA ASN A 31 10.52 5.22 -14.03
C ASN A 31 9.84 6.22 -13.08
N THR A 32 10.64 7.14 -12.54
CA THR A 32 10.22 8.14 -11.56
C THR A 32 9.33 9.24 -12.13
N GLU A 33 9.19 9.32 -13.45
CA GLU A 33 8.35 10.31 -14.14
C GLU A 33 6.86 9.90 -14.22
N ILE A 34 6.53 8.66 -13.82
CA ILE A 34 5.17 8.12 -13.96
C ILE A 34 4.30 8.44 -12.73
N TYR A 35 4.86 8.34 -11.52
CA TYR A 35 4.12 8.56 -10.28
C TYR A 35 4.26 10.00 -9.78
N ASP A 36 3.26 10.47 -9.04
CA ASP A 36 3.20 11.85 -8.58
C ASP A 36 3.63 11.97 -7.10
N LYS A 37 3.41 10.93 -6.28
CA LYS A 37 3.76 10.91 -4.85
C LYS A 37 4.10 9.50 -4.35
N ILE A 38 4.87 9.45 -3.27
CA ILE A 38 5.13 8.24 -2.49
C ILE A 38 4.46 8.42 -1.12
N ILE A 39 3.75 7.39 -0.65
CA ILE A 39 3.15 7.32 0.69
C ILE A 39 3.81 6.18 1.44
N THR A 40 4.50 6.51 2.52
CA THR A 40 5.08 5.53 3.43
C THR A 40 4.05 5.16 4.50
N VAL A 41 3.79 3.87 4.66
CA VAL A 41 2.83 3.33 5.63
C VAL A 41 3.55 2.50 6.67
N GLY A 42 3.20 2.70 7.94
CA GLY A 42 3.74 1.90 9.04
C GLY A 42 3.25 0.46 8.99
N TYR A 43 4.10 -0.48 9.42
CA TYR A 43 3.75 -1.90 9.46
C TYR A 43 2.46 -2.17 10.25
N ASP A 44 2.34 -1.60 11.46
CA ASP A 44 1.18 -1.80 12.33
C ASP A 44 -0.12 -1.25 11.70
N ASP A 45 -0.03 -0.10 11.01
CA ASP A 45 -1.15 0.49 10.27
C ASP A 45 -1.59 -0.40 9.09
N ALA A 46 -0.63 -0.97 8.37
CA ALA A 46 -0.89 -1.89 7.27
C ALA A 46 -1.57 -3.18 7.77
N VAL A 47 -1.03 -3.81 8.83
CA VAL A 47 -1.60 -5.00 9.47
C VAL A 47 -3.01 -4.72 10.01
N ALA A 48 -3.18 -3.62 10.74
CA ALA A 48 -4.48 -3.23 11.28
C ALA A 48 -5.51 -3.01 10.17
N THR A 49 -5.11 -2.45 9.03
CA THR A 49 -6.00 -2.20 7.90
C THR A 49 -6.36 -3.47 7.14
N ALA A 50 -5.40 -4.37 6.90
CA ALA A 50 -5.69 -5.70 6.33
C ALA A 50 -6.70 -6.47 7.19
N ARG A 51 -6.54 -6.44 8.52
CA ARG A 51 -7.51 -7.04 9.45
C ARG A 51 -8.89 -6.37 9.39
N LYS A 52 -8.95 -5.04 9.25
CA LYS A 52 -10.22 -4.31 9.08
C LYS A 52 -10.91 -4.68 7.77
N LEU A 53 -10.18 -4.82 6.66
CA LEU A 53 -10.75 -5.27 5.38
C LEU A 53 -11.39 -6.66 5.51
N ALA A 54 -10.71 -7.60 6.15
CA ALA A 54 -11.26 -8.93 6.40
C ALA A 54 -12.52 -8.87 7.28
N ARG A 55 -12.49 -8.07 8.35
CA ARG A 55 -13.58 -7.98 9.32
C ARG A 55 -14.81 -7.24 8.80
N LEU A 56 -14.62 -6.14 8.07
CA LEU A 56 -15.69 -5.22 7.68
C LEU A 56 -16.23 -5.53 6.29
N GLU A 57 -15.36 -5.93 5.36
CA GLU A 57 -15.70 -6.11 3.94
C GLU A 57 -15.61 -7.57 3.49
N GLY A 58 -15.11 -8.49 4.33
CA GLY A 58 -14.87 -9.88 3.95
C GLY A 58 -13.76 -10.04 2.90
N ILE A 59 -12.89 -9.03 2.79
CA ILE A 59 -11.75 -9.02 1.85
C ILE A 59 -10.50 -9.40 2.61
N PHE A 60 -10.01 -10.60 2.37
CA PHE A 60 -8.84 -11.13 3.06
C PHE A 60 -7.59 -11.03 2.17
N VAL A 61 -6.55 -10.38 2.69
CA VAL A 61 -5.39 -9.94 1.91
C VAL A 61 -4.12 -9.89 2.74
N GLY A 62 -2.97 -9.81 2.05
CA GLY A 62 -1.66 -9.61 2.66
C GLY A 62 -1.41 -8.22 3.26
N ILE A 63 -0.22 -8.06 3.84
CA ILE A 63 0.19 -6.83 4.54
C ILE A 63 0.34 -5.64 3.58
N SER A 64 0.95 -5.84 2.41
CA SER A 64 1.12 -4.79 1.40
C SER A 64 -0.20 -4.27 0.84
N ALA A 65 -1.19 -5.17 0.67
CA ALA A 65 -2.56 -4.80 0.33
C ALA A 65 -3.21 -3.94 1.44
N GLY A 66 -2.95 -4.27 2.71
CA GLY A 66 -3.33 -3.44 3.86
C GLY A 66 -2.73 -2.04 3.79
N ALA A 67 -1.45 -1.91 3.43
CA ALA A 67 -0.80 -0.62 3.22
C ALA A 67 -1.45 0.19 2.09
N CYS A 68 -1.70 -0.44 0.93
CA CYS A 68 -2.39 0.19 -0.20
C CYS A 68 -3.79 0.71 0.19
N ALA A 69 -4.55 -0.10 0.93
CA ALA A 69 -5.88 0.29 1.41
C ALA A 69 -5.82 1.41 2.45
N TRP A 70 -4.83 1.39 3.35
CA TRP A 70 -4.63 2.48 4.32
C TRP A 70 -4.31 3.80 3.59
N ALA A 71 -3.39 3.76 2.63
CA ALA A 71 -3.01 4.94 1.84
C ALA A 71 -4.20 5.49 1.03
N ALA A 72 -4.99 4.59 0.45
CA ALA A 72 -6.24 4.93 -0.23
C ALA A 72 -7.24 5.65 0.68
N ILE A 73 -7.51 5.11 1.88
CA ILE A 73 -8.40 5.72 2.87
C ILE A 73 -7.86 7.08 3.32
N TYR A 74 -6.55 7.17 3.56
CA TYR A 74 -5.88 8.40 3.95
C TYR A 74 -6.02 9.50 2.89
N GLU A 75 -5.78 9.20 1.61
CA GLU A 75 -5.95 10.18 0.53
C GLU A 75 -7.42 10.55 0.32
N ALA A 76 -8.33 9.58 0.41
CA ALA A 76 -9.76 9.84 0.34
C ALA A 76 -10.27 10.77 1.47
N SER A 77 -9.56 10.80 2.61
CA SER A 77 -9.92 11.65 3.76
C SER A 77 -9.53 13.13 3.63
N LYS A 78 -8.70 13.49 2.64
CA LYS A 78 -8.20 14.86 2.46
C LYS A 78 -9.16 15.71 1.63
N ASP A 79 -9.11 15.54 0.31
CA ASP A 79 -9.80 16.36 -0.68
C ASP A 79 -10.42 15.44 -1.76
N PHE A 80 -11.28 14.51 -1.34
CA PHE A 80 -11.96 13.60 -2.28
C PHE A 80 -13.36 14.14 -2.60
N GLU A 81 -13.52 14.62 -3.83
CA GLU A 81 -14.77 15.21 -4.29
C GLU A 81 -15.78 14.17 -4.75
N LYS A 82 -17.07 14.52 -4.68
CA LYS A 82 -18.13 13.66 -5.19
C LYS A 82 -17.97 13.45 -6.70
N GLY A 83 -17.76 12.20 -7.09
CA GLY A 83 -17.60 11.79 -8.49
C GLY A 83 -16.17 11.42 -8.86
N GLU A 84 -15.21 11.66 -7.97
CA GLU A 84 -13.87 11.09 -8.10
C GLU A 84 -13.89 9.58 -7.80
N ASN A 85 -12.95 8.85 -8.39
CA ASN A 85 -12.76 7.43 -8.14
C ASN A 85 -11.33 7.20 -7.68
N LEU A 86 -11.18 6.41 -6.63
CA LEU A 86 -9.89 5.95 -6.12
C LEU A 86 -9.79 4.43 -6.34
N VAL A 87 -8.65 3.99 -6.87
CA VAL A 87 -8.38 2.57 -7.10
C VAL A 87 -7.15 2.17 -6.28
N ALA A 88 -7.31 1.15 -5.44
CA ALA A 88 -6.22 0.55 -4.67
C ALA A 88 -5.95 -0.86 -5.19
N LEU A 89 -4.67 -1.19 -5.42
CA LEU A 89 -4.26 -2.53 -5.80
C LEU A 89 -4.03 -3.39 -4.55
N LEU A 90 -4.70 -4.52 -4.48
CA LEU A 90 -4.52 -5.54 -3.44
C LEU A 90 -3.80 -6.74 -4.09
N PRO A 91 -2.47 -6.86 -3.95
CA PRO A 91 -1.69 -7.72 -4.84
C PRO A 91 -1.87 -9.23 -4.63
N ASP A 92 -2.22 -9.65 -3.41
CA ASP A 92 -2.40 -11.06 -3.03
C ASP A 92 -3.41 -11.26 -1.88
N GLY A 93 -3.82 -12.51 -1.71
CA GLY A 93 -4.64 -12.97 -0.59
C GLY A 93 -3.81 -13.26 0.67
N GLU A 94 -4.47 -13.62 1.76
CA GLU A 94 -3.83 -13.85 3.06
C GLU A 94 -3.11 -15.19 3.19
N GLU A 95 -3.28 -16.11 2.24
CA GLU A 95 -2.94 -17.53 2.42
C GLU A 95 -1.45 -17.77 2.73
N LYS A 96 -0.59 -16.88 2.25
CA LYS A 96 0.87 -16.92 2.47
C LYS A 96 1.29 -16.31 3.81
N TYR A 97 0.38 -15.62 4.47
CA TYR A 97 0.64 -14.83 5.68
C TYR A 97 0.10 -15.49 6.95
N LEU A 98 -0.55 -16.66 6.87
CA LEU A 98 -1.13 -17.38 8.02
C LEU A 98 -0.13 -17.71 9.14
N SER A 99 1.15 -17.84 8.81
CA SER A 99 2.24 -18.08 9.77
C SER A 99 2.86 -16.79 10.33
N THR A 100 2.34 -15.62 9.97
CA THR A 100 2.89 -14.31 10.36
C THR A 100 2.05 -13.65 11.45
N ASP A 101 2.56 -12.54 11.98
CA ASP A 101 1.86 -11.73 12.98
C ASP A 101 0.55 -11.12 12.44
N LEU A 102 0.31 -11.12 11.12
CA LEU A 102 -0.98 -10.70 10.54
C LEU A 102 -2.17 -11.46 11.16
N PHE A 103 -1.99 -12.71 11.55
CA PHE A 103 -3.03 -13.57 12.15
C PHE A 103 -2.87 -13.83 13.64
N GLN A 104 -1.84 -13.29 14.29
CA GLN A 104 -1.68 -13.40 15.74
C GLN A 104 -2.53 -12.31 16.42
N ILE A 105 -3.66 -12.73 16.99
CA ILE A 105 -4.67 -11.88 17.65
C ILE A 105 -4.54 -11.97 19.16
#